data_AF-A0A257TFS3-F1
#
_entry.id   AF-A0A257TFS3-F1
#
_cell.length_a   1.000
_cell.length_b   1.000
_cell.length_c   1.000
_cell.angle_alpha   90.00
_cell.angle_beta   90.00
_cell.angle_gamma   90.00
#
_symmetry.space_group_name_H-M   'P 1'
#
loop_
_entity.id
_entity.type
_entity.pdbx_description
1 polymer ?
#
loop_
_entity_poly.entity_id
_entity_poly.type
_entity_poly.pdbx_seq_one_letter_code
_entity_poly.pdbx_strand_id
1 'polypeptide(L)'
;MCLSGVCRTTWPTASGGSTPPGPPTTFSYIGGFQTYPVPAGVTSVKIQAWGAQGTSELAYMGGAAGEGGEAQGTLAVTPGQVLYVYVGGQNGWNGGGSGTSAAGGASDVRTSSALTSRVIVAGGGGSGGYEAGNNSSGGPGGGLSGGPGGPTTPGWSGGPGGGGTQTAGGLGGSDGNGGSGNPGGYGYGGAFCISGGGGYYGGGGSGAENFGSAGISCGASGGGSGYIGGVTGGSMQTGVRTGDGEVIITPL
;
A
#
# COMPACT_ATOMS: atom_id res chain seq x y z
N MET A 1 -16.51 35.00 -57.48
CA MET A 1 -15.15 35.57 -57.36
C MET A 1 -15.27 36.89 -56.64
N CYS A 2 -14.86 36.96 -55.37
CA CYS A 2 -14.75 38.23 -54.64
C CYS A 2 -13.26 38.49 -54.39
N LEU A 3 -12.79 39.58 -55.00
CA LEU A 3 -11.47 40.19 -54.84
C LEU A 3 -11.51 41.08 -53.58
N SER A 4 -10.35 41.29 -52.94
CA SER A 4 -10.11 42.18 -51.79
C SER A 4 -10.30 41.59 -50.38
N GLY A 5 -9.24 40.95 -49.89
CA GLY A 5 -8.48 41.42 -48.72
C GLY A 5 -9.20 41.57 -47.37
N VAL A 6 -8.75 40.72 -46.43
CA VAL A 6 -9.07 40.67 -44.99
C VAL A 6 -10.32 39.87 -44.62
N CYS A 7 -10.20 38.54 -44.72
CA CYS A 7 -10.99 37.63 -43.90
C CYS A 7 -10.53 37.80 -42.44
N ARG A 8 -11.23 38.62 -41.66
CA ARG A 8 -11.13 38.56 -40.20
C ARG A 8 -11.71 37.22 -39.79
N THR A 9 -10.84 36.23 -39.56
CA THR A 9 -11.19 35.07 -38.75
C THR A 9 -11.48 35.58 -37.35
N THR A 10 -12.74 35.88 -37.07
CA THR A 10 -13.21 35.86 -35.68
C THR A 10 -13.05 34.41 -35.25
N TRP A 11 -11.93 34.11 -34.59
CA TRP A 11 -11.84 32.91 -33.76
C TRP A 11 -13.07 32.95 -32.87
N PRO A 12 -13.89 31.89 -32.81
CA PRO A 12 -14.90 31.83 -31.77
C PRO A 12 -14.13 31.97 -30.46
N THR A 13 -14.41 33.04 -29.71
CA THR A 13 -14.04 33.11 -28.30
C THR A 13 -14.46 31.78 -27.71
N ALA A 14 -13.50 31.01 -27.19
CA ALA A 14 -13.76 29.73 -26.56
C ALA A 14 -14.85 29.97 -25.50
N SER A 15 -16.07 29.60 -25.85
CA SER A 15 -17.19 29.50 -24.93
C SER A 15 -16.70 28.66 -23.78
N GLY A 16 -16.74 29.20 -22.56
CA GLY A 16 -16.39 28.54 -21.30
C GLY A 16 -17.34 27.38 -20.97
N GLY A 17 -17.49 26.44 -21.89
CA GLY A 17 -18.08 25.14 -21.64
C GLY A 17 -17.03 24.31 -20.92
N SER A 18 -17.32 23.92 -19.69
CA SER A 18 -16.57 22.89 -18.99
C SER A 18 -16.60 21.62 -19.84
N THR A 19 -15.50 21.29 -20.52
CA THR A 19 -15.30 19.94 -21.04
C THR A 19 -15.52 18.98 -19.87
N PRO A 20 -16.42 17.97 -19.99
CA PRO A 20 -16.63 17.01 -18.93
C PRO A 20 -15.28 16.43 -18.49
N PRO A 21 -15.04 16.24 -17.18
CA PRO A 21 -13.82 15.61 -16.72
C PRO A 21 -13.64 14.26 -17.43
N GLY A 22 -12.41 13.98 -17.88
CA GLY A 22 -12.11 12.74 -18.59
C GLY A 22 -12.45 11.48 -17.78
N PRO A 23 -12.51 10.29 -18.42
CA PRO A 23 -12.82 9.06 -17.71
C PRO A 23 -11.78 8.71 -16.64
N PRO A 24 -12.14 7.91 -15.62
CA PRO A 24 -11.19 7.37 -14.65
C PRO A 24 -10.05 6.60 -15.35
N THR A 25 -8.85 6.70 -14.79
CA THR A 25 -7.68 5.91 -15.20
C THR A 25 -7.33 4.92 -14.09
N THR A 26 -7.32 3.63 -14.43
CA THR A 26 -6.95 2.54 -13.51
C THR A 26 -5.49 2.14 -13.72
N PHE A 27 -4.76 2.00 -12.63
CA PHE A 27 -3.38 1.55 -12.56
C PHE A 27 -3.31 0.24 -11.80
N SER A 28 -2.89 -0.81 -12.49
CA SER A 28 -2.57 -2.11 -11.89
C SER A 28 -1.08 -2.22 -11.59
N TYR A 29 -0.70 -3.18 -10.76
CA TYR A 29 0.70 -3.48 -10.46
C TYR A 29 1.48 -3.90 -11.72
N ILE A 30 2.67 -3.33 -11.91
CA ILE A 30 3.57 -3.63 -13.05
C ILE A 30 5.03 -3.83 -12.64
N GLY A 31 5.34 -3.92 -11.34
CA GLY A 31 6.72 -4.02 -10.84
C GLY A 31 7.50 -2.70 -10.77
N GLY A 32 6.84 -1.57 -11.06
CA GLY A 32 7.44 -0.24 -11.08
C GLY A 32 6.38 0.86 -11.00
N PHE A 33 6.82 2.11 -10.87
CA PHE A 33 5.90 3.24 -10.86
C PHE A 33 5.39 3.56 -12.27
N GLN A 34 4.19 4.12 -12.31
CA GLN A 34 3.56 4.68 -13.50
C GLN A 34 3.40 6.18 -13.31
N THR A 35 3.08 6.90 -14.38
CA THR A 35 2.87 8.36 -14.31
C THR A 35 1.50 8.74 -14.85
N TYR A 36 0.87 9.71 -14.20
CA TYR A 36 -0.38 10.32 -14.62
C TYR A 36 -0.15 11.80 -14.92
N PRO A 37 -0.07 12.20 -16.21
CA PRO A 37 -0.10 13.61 -16.58
C PRO A 37 -1.52 14.15 -16.42
N VAL A 38 -1.69 15.17 -15.57
CA VAL A 38 -2.98 15.80 -15.32
C VAL A 38 -3.49 16.45 -16.62
N PRO A 39 -4.69 16.07 -17.12
CA PRO A 39 -5.21 16.61 -18.37
C PRO A 39 -5.40 18.13 -18.35
N ALA A 40 -5.42 18.74 -19.54
CA ALA A 40 -5.72 20.16 -19.68
C ALA A 40 -7.10 20.49 -19.07
N GLY A 41 -7.18 21.59 -18.31
CA GLY A 41 -8.42 22.04 -17.66
C GLY A 41 -8.77 21.33 -16.35
N VAL A 42 -8.06 20.25 -15.98
CA VAL A 42 -8.30 19.53 -14.72
C VAL A 42 -7.53 20.21 -13.58
N THR A 43 -8.24 20.60 -12.53
CA THR A 43 -7.66 21.27 -11.35
C THR A 43 -7.84 20.47 -10.06
N SER A 44 -8.57 19.36 -10.10
CA SER A 44 -8.66 18.40 -9.01
C SER A 44 -8.86 16.98 -9.52
N VAL A 45 -8.41 16.00 -8.75
CA VAL A 45 -8.62 14.57 -9.05
C VAL A 45 -9.07 13.84 -7.80
N LYS A 46 -10.00 12.90 -7.94
CA LYS A 46 -10.27 11.89 -6.91
C LYS A 46 -9.27 10.75 -7.08
N ILE A 47 -8.63 10.36 -5.99
CA ILE A 47 -7.74 9.20 -5.93
C ILE A 47 -8.40 8.14 -5.06
N GLN A 48 -8.39 6.90 -5.52
CA GLN A 48 -8.71 5.72 -4.74
C GLN A 48 -7.54 4.75 -4.87
N ALA A 49 -7.01 4.28 -3.75
CA ALA A 49 -5.86 3.41 -3.71
C ALA A 49 -6.14 2.22 -2.79
N TRP A 50 -5.72 1.04 -3.21
CA TRP A 50 -5.78 -0.20 -2.43
C TRP A 50 -4.39 -0.81 -2.34
N GLY A 51 -3.90 -1.07 -1.12
CA GLY A 51 -2.64 -1.78 -0.89
C GLY A 51 -2.76 -3.26 -1.28
N ALA A 52 -1.63 -3.93 -1.49
CA ALA A 52 -1.62 -5.36 -1.77
C ALA A 52 -1.83 -6.19 -0.50
N GLN A 53 -2.39 -7.38 -0.68
CA GLN A 53 -2.38 -8.44 0.33
C GLN A 53 -0.97 -9.03 0.48
N GLY A 54 -0.62 -9.49 1.68
CA GLY A 54 0.61 -10.26 1.92
C GLY A 54 0.58 -11.66 1.32
N THR A 55 1.62 -12.46 1.53
CA THR A 55 1.61 -13.87 1.14
C THR A 55 1.68 -14.81 2.33
N SER A 56 1.36 -16.06 2.05
CA SER A 56 1.57 -17.21 2.93
C SER A 56 2.23 -18.30 2.07
N GLU A 57 3.54 -18.53 2.21
CA GLU A 57 4.26 -19.51 1.36
C GLU A 57 3.80 -20.96 1.57
N LEU A 58 3.33 -21.31 2.76
CA LEU A 58 3.02 -22.70 3.11
C LEU A 58 1.51 -22.96 2.97
N ALA A 59 1.04 -23.17 1.75
CA ALA A 59 -0.38 -23.36 1.42
C ALA A 59 -1.11 -24.46 2.24
N TYR A 60 -0.39 -25.36 2.91
CA TYR A 60 -0.97 -26.41 3.78
C TYR A 60 -0.80 -26.15 5.29
N MET A 61 -0.01 -25.14 5.70
CA MET A 61 0.35 -24.88 7.12
C MET A 61 0.39 -23.39 7.52
N GLY A 62 0.09 -22.48 6.60
CA GLY A 62 0.15 -21.03 6.82
C GLY A 62 -1.21 -20.41 7.16
N GLY A 63 -1.21 -19.44 8.06
CA GLY A 63 -2.34 -18.53 8.26
C GLY A 63 -2.65 -17.68 7.05
N ALA A 64 -3.89 -17.19 7.00
CA ALA A 64 -4.32 -16.30 5.93
C ALA A 64 -3.43 -15.05 5.92
N ALA A 65 -2.97 -14.63 4.75
CA ALA A 65 -2.24 -13.38 4.64
C ALA A 65 -3.14 -12.18 4.94
N GLY A 66 -2.56 -11.14 5.53
CA GLY A 66 -3.27 -9.89 5.78
C GLY A 66 -3.69 -9.23 4.46
N GLU A 67 -4.93 -8.76 4.41
CA GLU A 67 -5.45 -8.00 3.27
C GLU A 67 -4.90 -6.56 3.27
N GLY A 68 -4.76 -5.97 2.08
CA GLY A 68 -4.39 -4.57 1.93
C GLY A 68 -5.55 -3.63 2.30
N GLY A 69 -5.23 -2.42 2.74
CA GLY A 69 -6.21 -1.40 3.06
C GLY A 69 -6.61 -0.54 1.86
N GLU A 70 -7.57 0.34 2.08
CA GLU A 70 -7.98 1.39 1.14
C GLU A 70 -7.64 2.77 1.70
N ALA A 71 -7.27 3.69 0.81
CA ALA A 71 -7.28 5.12 1.05
C ALA A 71 -7.89 5.84 -0.16
N GLN A 72 -8.79 6.78 0.08
CA GLN A 72 -9.32 7.66 -0.96
C GLN A 72 -9.38 9.12 -0.52
N GLY A 73 -9.43 10.04 -1.48
CA GLY A 73 -9.63 11.47 -1.25
C GLY A 73 -9.42 12.31 -2.51
N THR A 74 -9.62 13.62 -2.40
CA THR A 74 -9.47 14.57 -3.51
C THR A 74 -8.17 15.37 -3.39
N LEU A 75 -7.37 15.37 -4.44
CA LEU A 75 -6.13 16.13 -4.57
C LEU A 75 -6.35 17.34 -5.48
N ALA A 76 -5.97 18.53 -5.01
CA ALA A 76 -5.84 19.70 -5.88
C ALA A 76 -4.60 19.55 -6.76
N VAL A 77 -4.76 19.79 -8.06
CA VAL A 77 -3.70 19.62 -9.06
C VAL A 77 -3.64 20.82 -10.01
N THR A 78 -2.52 20.94 -10.72
CA THR A 78 -2.39 21.90 -11.83
C THR A 78 -2.47 21.15 -13.16
N PRO A 79 -3.15 21.69 -14.19
CA PRO A 79 -3.08 21.13 -15.53
C PRO A 79 -1.63 20.91 -15.99
N GLY A 80 -1.32 19.72 -16.50
CA GLY A 80 0.04 19.33 -16.93
C GLY A 80 0.97 18.87 -15.80
N GLN A 81 0.55 18.95 -14.53
CA GLN A 81 1.28 18.32 -13.42
C GLN A 81 1.42 16.81 -13.65
N VAL A 82 2.58 16.24 -13.33
CA VAL A 82 2.79 14.80 -13.38
C VAL A 82 2.67 14.23 -11.97
N LEU A 83 1.73 13.29 -11.78
CA LEU A 83 1.64 12.47 -10.59
C LEU A 83 2.37 11.15 -10.82
N TYR A 84 3.01 10.63 -9.78
CA TYR A 84 3.69 9.33 -9.79
C TYR A 84 2.85 8.34 -9.02
N VAL A 85 2.52 7.22 -9.65
CA VAL A 85 1.58 6.21 -9.15
C VAL A 85 2.35 4.93 -8.84
N TYR A 86 2.34 4.51 -7.59
CA TYR A 86 2.94 3.28 -7.12
C TYR A 86 1.84 2.34 -6.65
N VAL A 87 1.76 1.13 -7.22
CA VAL A 87 0.69 0.16 -6.96
C VAL A 87 1.23 -1.10 -6.28
N GLY A 88 1.01 -1.29 -4.98
CA GLY A 88 1.64 -2.36 -4.21
C GLY A 88 1.52 -3.75 -4.85
N GLY A 89 2.59 -4.53 -4.77
CA GLY A 89 2.61 -5.93 -5.23
C GLY A 89 2.61 -6.91 -4.06
N GLN A 90 2.06 -8.12 -4.27
CA GLN A 90 2.13 -9.20 -3.27
C GLN A 90 3.57 -9.71 -3.05
N ASN A 91 4.48 -9.38 -3.95
CA ASN A 91 5.90 -9.73 -3.86
C ASN A 91 6.72 -8.75 -2.98
N GLY A 92 6.07 -7.93 -2.14
CA GLY A 92 6.72 -6.92 -1.32
C GLY A 92 6.99 -5.60 -2.05
N TRP A 93 6.69 -5.50 -3.35
CA TRP A 93 6.98 -4.28 -4.08
C TRP A 93 6.18 -3.09 -3.54
N ASN A 94 6.88 -1.95 -3.46
CA ASN A 94 6.52 -0.71 -2.81
C ASN A 94 6.39 -0.81 -1.28
N GLY A 95 7.42 -1.41 -0.67
CA GLY A 95 7.70 -1.27 0.75
C GLY A 95 7.15 -2.39 1.63
N GLY A 96 6.60 -3.46 1.09
CA GLY A 96 6.42 -4.69 1.86
C GLY A 96 7.79 -5.30 2.17
N GLY A 97 7.95 -5.91 3.34
CA GLY A 97 9.19 -6.62 3.65
C GLY A 97 9.38 -7.79 2.68
N SER A 98 10.63 -7.99 2.25
CA SER A 98 11.06 -9.11 1.42
C SER A 98 11.76 -10.15 2.30
N GLY A 99 11.23 -11.38 2.32
CA GLY A 99 11.76 -12.51 3.05
C GLY A 99 11.23 -13.80 2.42
N THR A 100 11.26 -14.92 3.16
CA THR A 100 10.67 -16.21 2.73
C THR A 100 9.23 -15.99 2.24
N SER A 101 8.36 -15.44 3.09
CA SER A 101 7.10 -14.86 2.64
C SER A 101 7.21 -13.34 2.51
N ALA A 102 6.82 -12.84 1.33
CA ALA A 102 6.70 -11.42 1.07
C ALA A 102 5.42 -10.85 1.69
N ALA A 103 5.50 -9.61 2.14
CA ALA A 103 4.32 -8.88 2.59
C ALA A 103 3.68 -8.08 1.46
N GLY A 104 2.48 -7.57 1.70
CA GLY A 104 1.79 -6.71 0.75
C GLY A 104 2.49 -5.36 0.65
N GLY A 105 2.74 -4.93 -0.57
CA GLY A 105 3.14 -3.56 -0.89
C GLY A 105 2.09 -2.51 -0.59
N ALA A 106 2.52 -1.28 -0.29
CA ALA A 106 1.61 -0.14 -0.25
C ALA A 106 1.24 0.32 -1.67
N SER A 107 0.06 0.90 -1.84
CA SER A 107 -0.27 1.68 -3.04
C SER A 107 -0.34 3.15 -2.67
N ASP A 108 0.36 4.00 -3.43
CA ASP A 108 0.44 5.43 -3.12
C ASP A 108 0.56 6.30 -4.38
N VAL A 109 0.15 7.56 -4.23
CA VAL A 109 0.35 8.61 -5.25
C VAL A 109 1.26 9.68 -4.67
N ARG A 110 2.17 10.19 -5.51
CA ARG A 110 3.18 11.17 -5.15
C ARG A 110 3.23 12.33 -6.14
N THR A 111 3.66 13.50 -5.66
CA THR A 111 3.92 14.67 -6.53
C THR A 111 5.33 14.67 -7.13
N SER A 112 6.21 13.78 -6.68
CA SER A 112 7.51 13.48 -7.28
C SER A 112 7.85 12.00 -7.07
N SER A 113 8.98 11.50 -7.56
CA SER A 113 9.41 10.12 -7.26
C SER A 113 9.82 9.90 -5.78
N ALA A 114 10.05 10.98 -5.02
CA ALA A 114 10.52 10.90 -3.64
C ALA A 114 9.44 10.37 -2.68
N LEU A 115 9.84 9.46 -1.78
CA LEU A 115 8.96 8.86 -0.76
C LEU A 115 8.29 9.89 0.17
N THR A 116 8.93 11.03 0.40
CA THR A 116 8.41 12.14 1.23
C THR A 116 7.29 12.94 0.54
N SER A 117 7.10 12.77 -0.77
CA SER A 117 6.09 13.49 -1.55
C SER A 117 4.76 12.74 -1.71
N ARG A 118 4.56 11.68 -0.90
CA ARG A 118 3.33 10.90 -0.84
C ARG A 118 2.17 11.80 -0.40
N VAL A 119 1.10 11.84 -1.20
CA VAL A 119 -0.13 12.59 -0.88
C VAL A 119 -1.22 11.69 -0.31
N ILE A 120 -1.20 10.42 -0.69
CA ILE A 120 -2.12 9.38 -0.21
C ILE A 120 -1.42 8.02 -0.23
N VAL A 121 -1.67 7.18 0.77
CA VAL A 121 -1.11 5.82 0.91
C VAL A 121 -2.19 4.88 1.41
N ALA A 122 -2.37 3.76 0.72
CA ALA A 122 -3.09 2.61 1.17
C ALA A 122 -2.09 1.53 1.62
N GLY A 123 -2.13 1.15 2.89
CA GLY A 123 -1.18 0.20 3.47
C GLY A 123 -1.39 -1.22 2.97
N GLY A 124 -0.30 -1.96 2.76
CA GLY A 124 -0.32 -3.39 2.44
C GLY A 124 -0.41 -4.27 3.68
N GLY A 125 -0.94 -5.48 3.51
CA GLY A 125 -1.12 -6.45 4.59
C GLY A 125 0.17 -7.21 4.93
N GLY A 126 0.28 -7.69 6.16
CA GLY A 126 1.39 -8.53 6.62
C GLY A 126 1.28 -9.98 6.12
N SER A 127 2.40 -10.69 6.12
CA SER A 127 2.42 -12.13 5.79
C SER A 127 1.76 -12.98 6.89
N GLY A 128 1.14 -14.09 6.49
CA GLY A 128 0.57 -15.07 7.40
C GLY A 128 1.64 -15.94 8.04
N GLY A 129 1.53 -16.17 9.35
CA GLY A 129 2.42 -17.02 10.14
C GLY A 129 2.28 -18.50 9.77
N TYR A 130 3.31 -19.29 10.05
CA TYR A 130 3.22 -20.74 9.99
C TYR A 130 3.74 -21.33 11.30
N GLU A 131 2.85 -21.96 12.04
CA GLU A 131 3.12 -22.53 13.36
C GLU A 131 2.83 -24.04 13.30
N ALA A 132 3.65 -24.85 13.98
CA ALA A 132 3.42 -26.28 14.04
C ALA A 132 2.06 -26.58 14.71
N GLY A 133 1.04 -26.89 13.89
CA GLY A 133 -0.30 -27.26 14.34
C GLY A 133 -1.31 -26.10 14.41
N ASN A 134 -0.96 -24.87 14.03
CA ASN A 134 -1.87 -23.73 13.98
C ASN A 134 -1.46 -22.68 12.94
N ASN A 135 -2.42 -21.82 12.60
CA ASN A 135 -2.31 -20.90 11.46
C ASN A 135 -2.64 -19.47 11.93
N SER A 136 -1.64 -18.60 11.97
CA SER A 136 -1.80 -17.21 12.45
C SER A 136 -1.93 -16.23 11.28
N SER A 137 -3.03 -15.49 11.23
CA SER A 137 -3.30 -14.58 10.11
C SER A 137 -2.40 -13.35 10.12
N GLY A 138 -1.93 -12.91 8.97
CA GLY A 138 -1.22 -11.64 8.83
C GLY A 138 -2.10 -10.44 9.18
N GLY A 139 -1.49 -9.38 9.68
CA GLY A 139 -2.20 -8.16 10.04
C GLY A 139 -2.70 -7.39 8.81
N PRO A 140 -3.95 -6.89 8.81
CA PRO A 140 -4.47 -6.09 7.70
C PRO A 140 -3.72 -4.76 7.56
N GLY A 141 -3.53 -4.31 6.31
CA GLY A 141 -2.99 -2.98 6.01
C GLY A 141 -4.06 -1.90 6.02
N GLY A 142 -3.64 -0.63 6.07
CA GLY A 142 -4.51 0.55 5.98
C GLY A 142 -4.84 1.21 7.31
N GLY A 143 -5.79 2.15 7.29
CA GLY A 143 -6.18 2.92 8.49
C GLY A 143 -5.08 3.81 9.07
N LEU A 144 -5.34 4.41 10.24
CA LEU A 144 -4.32 5.17 11.00
C LEU A 144 -3.25 4.26 11.59
N SER A 145 -3.56 2.98 11.72
CA SER A 145 -2.63 1.93 12.10
C SER A 145 -3.01 0.68 11.33
N GLY A 146 -2.01 0.00 10.75
CA GLY A 146 -2.18 -1.37 10.33
C GLY A 146 -2.47 -2.27 11.52
N GLY A 147 -3.07 -3.44 11.26
CA GLY A 147 -3.30 -4.45 12.28
C GLY A 147 -2.01 -5.20 12.62
N PRO A 148 -1.85 -5.68 13.87
CA PRO A 148 -0.80 -6.63 14.21
C PRO A 148 -1.05 -7.97 13.54
N GLY A 149 0.00 -8.80 13.44
CA GLY A 149 -0.16 -10.22 13.14
C GLY A 149 -1.04 -10.90 14.19
N GLY A 150 -1.74 -11.95 13.76
CA GLY A 150 -2.63 -12.74 14.61
C GLY A 150 -1.91 -13.34 15.82
N PRO A 151 -2.68 -13.65 16.89
CA PRO A 151 -2.13 -14.24 18.08
C PRO A 151 -1.60 -15.63 17.78
N THR A 152 -0.63 -16.03 18.57
CA THR A 152 0.13 -17.25 18.39
C THR A 152 -0.40 -18.31 19.32
N THR A 153 0.03 -19.54 19.11
CA THR A 153 -0.39 -20.66 19.94
C THR A 153 -0.01 -20.53 21.42
N PRO A 154 -0.85 -20.99 22.37
CA PRO A 154 -0.46 -21.06 23.78
C PRO A 154 0.78 -21.95 23.98
N GLY A 155 1.81 -21.43 24.64
CA GLY A 155 3.10 -22.11 24.82
C GLY A 155 4.17 -21.74 23.79
N TRP A 156 3.80 -20.93 22.80
CA TRP A 156 4.69 -20.31 21.81
C TRP A 156 5.36 -19.05 22.35
N SER A 157 6.59 -18.77 21.93
CA SER A 157 7.33 -17.57 22.38
C SER A 157 7.76 -16.63 21.23
N GLY A 158 7.69 -17.09 19.98
CA GLY A 158 8.04 -16.32 18.78
C GLY A 158 6.99 -15.32 18.32
N GLY A 159 6.68 -14.27 19.08
CA GLY A 159 5.50 -13.42 18.91
C GLY A 159 5.26 -12.76 17.53
N PRO A 160 4.03 -12.25 17.29
CA PRO A 160 3.67 -11.64 16.03
C PRO A 160 4.25 -10.23 15.87
N GLY A 161 4.42 -9.79 14.62
CA GLY A 161 4.79 -8.42 14.30
C GLY A 161 3.66 -7.44 14.56
N GLY A 162 3.98 -6.24 15.05
CA GLY A 162 3.02 -5.15 15.27
C GLY A 162 2.66 -4.41 13.98
N GLY A 163 1.51 -3.73 13.97
CA GLY A 163 1.10 -2.88 12.86
C GLY A 163 1.85 -1.53 12.82
N GLY A 164 2.09 -1.00 11.62
CA GLY A 164 2.64 0.35 11.44
C GLY A 164 1.62 1.44 11.79
N THR A 165 2.06 2.59 12.26
CA THR A 165 1.22 3.73 12.70
C THR A 165 1.45 4.98 11.83
N GLN A 166 0.86 6.12 12.19
CA GLN A 166 1.14 7.40 11.50
C GLN A 166 2.51 7.99 11.82
N THR A 167 3.23 7.51 12.84
CA THR A 167 4.47 8.14 13.32
C THR A 167 5.64 7.17 13.49
N ALA A 168 5.40 5.87 13.46
CA ALA A 168 6.40 4.84 13.64
C ALA A 168 5.99 3.53 12.94
N GLY A 169 6.99 2.74 12.54
CA GLY A 169 6.75 1.40 12.05
C GLY A 169 6.33 0.45 13.16
N GLY A 170 5.73 -0.67 12.77
CA GLY A 170 5.31 -1.71 13.70
C GLY A 170 6.53 -2.37 14.34
N LEU A 171 6.42 -2.68 15.63
CA LEU A 171 7.46 -3.43 16.35
C LEU A 171 7.62 -4.82 15.73
N GLY A 172 8.85 -5.32 15.67
CA GLY A 172 9.09 -6.71 15.31
C GLY A 172 8.58 -7.66 16.39
N GLY A 173 8.23 -8.88 15.98
CA GLY A 173 7.79 -9.93 16.90
C GLY A 173 8.90 -10.42 17.84
N SER A 174 8.50 -10.91 19.01
CA SER A 174 9.43 -11.38 20.04
C SER A 174 10.19 -12.63 19.63
N ASP A 175 11.39 -12.81 20.16
CA ASP A 175 12.18 -14.03 19.99
C ASP A 175 11.60 -15.18 20.82
N GLY A 176 11.30 -16.30 20.17
CA GLY A 176 10.97 -17.58 20.79
C GLY A 176 12.10 -18.59 20.74
N ASN A 177 13.35 -18.15 20.88
CA ASN A 177 14.58 -18.92 20.65
C ASN A 177 14.83 -19.26 19.17
N GLY A 178 14.20 -18.52 18.25
CA GLY A 178 14.42 -18.60 16.80
C GLY A 178 14.88 -17.29 16.18
N GLY A 179 14.82 -16.18 16.92
CA GLY A 179 15.20 -14.82 16.56
C GLY A 179 14.04 -13.83 16.63
N SER A 180 14.37 -12.54 16.81
CA SER A 180 13.39 -11.45 16.85
C SER A 180 13.06 -10.92 15.45
N GLY A 181 11.80 -10.51 15.28
CA GLY A 181 11.38 -9.71 14.13
C GLY A 181 12.08 -8.35 14.08
N ASN A 182 12.37 -7.84 12.89
CA ASN A 182 12.77 -6.44 12.75
C ASN A 182 11.53 -5.53 12.69
N PRO A 183 11.60 -4.31 13.24
CA PRO A 183 10.53 -3.35 13.10
C PRO A 183 10.41 -2.83 11.66
N GLY A 184 9.21 -2.41 11.27
CA GLY A 184 9.01 -1.60 10.07
C GLY A 184 9.49 -0.17 10.25
N GLY A 185 9.38 0.63 9.20
CA GLY A 185 9.72 2.05 9.23
C GLY A 185 9.01 2.85 8.15
N TYR A 186 9.47 4.08 7.92
CA TYR A 186 8.83 4.99 6.99
C TYR A 186 8.91 4.45 5.55
N GLY A 187 7.77 4.00 5.01
CA GLY A 187 7.69 3.41 3.68
C GLY A 187 8.22 1.99 3.51
N TYR A 188 8.58 1.28 4.60
CA TYR A 188 9.03 -0.10 4.50
C TYR A 188 8.54 -0.96 5.67
N GLY A 189 8.23 -2.22 5.40
CA GLY A 189 7.90 -3.23 6.38
C GLY A 189 9.13 -3.89 6.98
N GLY A 190 8.97 -4.39 8.20
CA GLY A 190 9.98 -5.16 8.90
C GLY A 190 10.17 -6.54 8.29
N ALA A 191 11.36 -7.09 8.46
CA ALA A 191 11.74 -8.41 7.96
C ALA A 191 12.16 -9.32 9.11
N PHE A 192 12.14 -10.64 8.86
CA PHE A 192 12.76 -11.75 9.62
C PHE A 192 11.75 -12.89 9.76
N CYS A 193 12.14 -14.11 9.37
CA CYS A 193 11.28 -15.28 9.24
C CYS A 193 10.18 -15.08 8.17
N ILE A 194 9.22 -14.17 8.41
CA ILE A 194 8.31 -13.60 7.41
C ILE A 194 8.13 -12.08 7.62
N SER A 195 7.43 -11.42 6.71
CA SER A 195 7.59 -9.98 6.51
C SER A 195 6.35 -9.13 6.85
N GLY A 196 6.58 -7.92 7.33
CA GLY A 196 5.55 -6.91 7.60
C GLY A 196 5.14 -6.12 6.35
N GLY A 197 3.87 -5.71 6.30
CA GLY A 197 3.28 -4.98 5.18
C GLY A 197 3.82 -3.57 5.01
N GLY A 198 3.86 -3.08 3.77
CA GLY A 198 4.25 -1.71 3.46
C GLY A 198 3.17 -0.70 3.84
N GLY A 199 3.55 0.57 4.01
CA GLY A 199 2.58 1.61 4.37
C GLY A 199 3.18 3.00 4.42
N TYR A 200 2.46 3.95 5.01
CA TYR A 200 3.06 5.24 5.39
C TYR A 200 4.22 4.98 6.34
N TYR A 201 3.94 4.21 7.39
CA TYR A 201 4.91 3.37 8.07
C TYR A 201 4.52 1.90 7.94
N GLY A 202 5.49 1.03 7.68
CA GLY A 202 5.23 -0.41 7.52
C GLY A 202 5.05 -1.14 8.85
N GLY A 203 4.43 -2.32 8.77
CA GLY A 203 4.30 -3.24 9.90
C GLY A 203 5.61 -3.94 10.23
N GLY A 204 5.72 -4.52 11.42
CA GLY A 204 6.88 -5.29 11.86
C GLY A 204 6.87 -6.71 11.29
N GLY A 205 8.08 -7.26 11.13
CA GLY A 205 8.27 -8.67 10.79
C GLY A 205 7.97 -9.57 11.98
N SER A 206 7.77 -10.85 11.70
CA SER A 206 7.48 -11.87 12.71
C SER A 206 8.68 -12.21 13.58
N GLY A 207 8.43 -12.63 14.83
CA GLY A 207 9.38 -13.43 15.58
C GLY A 207 9.44 -14.86 15.06
N ALA A 208 10.44 -15.60 15.51
CA ALA A 208 10.58 -17.01 15.20
C ALA A 208 10.85 -17.83 16.45
N GLU A 209 10.51 -19.11 16.36
CA GLU A 209 10.94 -20.09 17.33
C GLU A 209 11.49 -21.35 16.67
N ASN A 210 12.41 -21.97 17.39
CA ASN A 210 13.16 -23.12 16.91
C ASN A 210 12.73 -24.37 17.67
N PHE A 211 12.16 -25.34 16.96
CA PHE A 211 11.77 -26.64 17.52
C PHE A 211 12.86 -27.72 17.34
N GLY A 212 14.13 -27.31 17.24
CA GLY A 212 15.25 -28.22 16.99
C GLY A 212 15.09 -28.94 15.65
N SER A 213 15.07 -30.27 15.68
CA SER A 213 14.97 -31.13 14.48
C SER A 213 13.66 -30.94 13.69
N ALA A 214 12.62 -30.36 14.31
CA ALA A 214 11.32 -30.15 13.68
C ALA A 214 11.23 -28.85 12.85
N GLY A 215 12.28 -28.01 12.87
CA GLY A 215 12.38 -26.80 12.04
C GLY A 215 12.07 -25.50 12.78
N ILE A 216 12.02 -24.40 12.01
CA ILE A 216 11.67 -23.06 12.48
C ILE A 216 10.18 -22.83 12.24
N SER A 217 9.49 -22.17 13.18
CA SER A 217 8.14 -21.64 12.98
C SER A 217 8.16 -20.11 13.05
N CYS A 218 7.35 -19.44 12.21
CA CYS A 218 7.33 -17.98 12.13
C CYS A 218 5.98 -17.40 12.56
N GLY A 219 6.03 -16.31 13.32
CA GLY A 219 4.86 -15.50 13.71
C GLY A 219 4.14 -14.94 12.50
N ALA A 220 2.90 -14.53 12.69
CA ALA A 220 2.28 -13.61 11.73
C ALA A 220 2.97 -12.24 11.79
N SER A 221 2.94 -11.50 10.68
CA SER A 221 3.51 -10.15 10.62
C SER A 221 2.43 -9.08 10.60
N GLY A 222 2.78 -7.85 10.98
CA GLY A 222 1.85 -6.73 10.98
C GLY A 222 1.66 -6.07 9.62
N GLY A 223 0.51 -5.44 9.41
CA GLY A 223 0.23 -4.61 8.24
C GLY A 223 0.77 -3.18 8.38
N GLY A 224 0.96 -2.49 7.25
CA GLY A 224 1.35 -1.07 7.25
C GLY A 224 0.17 -0.11 7.35
N SER A 225 0.43 1.11 7.83
CA SER A 225 -0.58 2.17 7.94
C SER A 225 -0.90 2.84 6.59
N GLY A 226 -2.05 3.48 6.52
CA GLY A 226 -2.41 4.40 5.44
C GLY A 226 -2.05 5.86 5.73
N TYR A 227 -2.24 6.74 4.76
CA TYR A 227 -2.03 8.18 4.91
C TYR A 227 -2.93 8.94 3.94
N ILE A 228 -3.53 10.04 4.41
CA ILE A 228 -4.41 10.91 3.63
C ILE A 228 -4.09 12.40 3.85
N GLY A 229 -2.91 12.73 4.38
CA GLY A 229 -2.56 14.12 4.75
C GLY A 229 -2.35 15.06 3.55
N GLY A 230 -2.19 14.53 2.33
CA GLY A 230 -2.07 15.32 1.11
C GLY A 230 -3.37 15.48 0.32
N VAL A 231 -4.51 14.97 0.83
CA VAL A 231 -5.81 15.04 0.16
C VAL A 231 -6.87 15.65 1.06
N THR A 232 -7.98 16.09 0.47
CA THR A 232 -9.17 16.59 1.17
C THR A 232 -10.31 15.59 1.07
N GLY A 233 -11.23 15.61 2.04
CA GLY A 233 -12.37 14.69 2.09
C GLY A 233 -11.97 13.21 2.15
N GLY A 234 -10.78 12.92 2.70
CA GLY A 234 -10.20 11.58 2.65
C GLY A 234 -10.81 10.59 3.65
N SER A 235 -10.79 9.31 3.29
CA SER A 235 -11.17 8.20 4.16
C SER A 235 -10.23 7.01 3.96
N MET A 236 -10.11 6.16 4.98
CA MET A 236 -9.33 4.92 4.91
C MET A 236 -10.14 3.74 5.44
N GLN A 237 -9.89 2.55 4.91
CA GLN A 237 -10.40 1.28 5.43
C GLN A 237 -9.25 0.29 5.59
N THR A 238 -9.31 -0.55 6.62
CA THR A 238 -8.32 -1.58 6.88
C THR A 238 -8.76 -2.90 6.27
N GLY A 239 -7.85 -3.62 5.60
CA GLY A 239 -8.07 -5.00 5.16
C GLY A 239 -9.31 -5.21 4.30
N VAL A 240 -9.28 -4.67 3.08
CA VAL A 240 -10.38 -4.75 2.10
C VAL A 240 -9.93 -5.22 0.72
N ARG A 241 -8.62 -5.41 0.50
CA ARG A 241 -8.05 -5.80 -0.80
C ARG A 241 -7.27 -7.10 -0.72
N THR A 242 -7.70 -8.07 -1.52
CA THR A 242 -6.96 -9.29 -1.86
C THR A 242 -6.19 -9.11 -3.16
N GLY A 243 -5.13 -9.90 -3.34
CA GLY A 243 -4.25 -9.78 -4.51
C GLY A 243 -3.34 -8.55 -4.50
N ASP A 244 -2.86 -8.17 -5.69
CA ASP A 244 -2.12 -6.93 -5.89
C ASP A 244 -3.00 -5.70 -5.63
N GLY A 245 -2.31 -4.59 -5.34
CA GLY A 245 -2.92 -3.30 -5.18
C GLY A 245 -3.54 -2.76 -6.47
N GLU A 246 -4.22 -1.63 -6.32
CA GLU A 246 -4.84 -0.91 -7.43
C GLU A 246 -4.89 0.58 -7.10
N VAL A 247 -4.75 1.44 -8.12
CA VAL A 247 -4.99 2.87 -7.97
C VAL A 247 -5.90 3.35 -9.08
N ILE A 248 -6.93 4.13 -8.74
CA ILE A 248 -7.82 4.78 -9.70
C ILE A 248 -7.72 6.29 -9.51
N ILE A 249 -7.49 7.01 -10.60
CA ILE A 249 -7.49 8.47 -10.63
C ILE A 249 -8.62 8.95 -11.53
N THR A 250 -9.54 9.74 -10.97
CA THR A 250 -10.68 10.31 -11.68
C THR A 250 -10.56 11.83 -11.73
N PRO A 251 -10.44 12.45 -12.92
CA PRO A 251 -10.59 13.89 -13.10
C PRO A 251 -11.90 14.42 -12.51
N LEU A 252 -11.85 15.58 -11.88
CA LEU A 252 -13.03 16.30 -11.36
C LEU A 252 -13.14 17.70 -11.95
#